data_AF-A0AAD4EZ89-F1
#
_entry.id   AF-A0AAD4EZ89-F1
#
_cell.length_a   1.000
_cell.length_b   1.000
_cell.length_c   1.000
_cell.angle_alpha   90.00
_cell.angle_beta   90.00
_cell.angle_gamma   90.00
#
_symmetry.space_group_name_H-M   'P 1'
#
loop_
_entity.id
_entity.type
_entity.pdbx_description
1 polymer ?
#
loop_
_entity_poly.entity_id
_entity_poly.type
_entity_poly.pdbx_seq_one_letter_code
_entity_poly.pdbx_strand_id
1 'polypeptide(L)'
;MNGILKEMRDKTTELLNPHQHGHPVALKRFIDDMAVEVIEAKLMSALDRILLPVSIYKMLDDQAARIAGESDEIRTEREQLNKQLEVLPEWFRNVQAHSKEPDSLDSIINSRDGGEHTPGANSDAELELPSVSSISQPSELVYDSTLGPNTELVSAEIEEGVQEASHTMVAIFLPWLMKSRT
;
A
#
# COMPACT_ATOMS: atom_id res chain seq x y z
N MET A 1 46.78 15.19 -52.80
CA MET A 1 46.07 15.90 -51.71
C MET A 1 44.98 15.03 -51.07
N ASN A 2 44.07 14.43 -51.85
CA ASN A 2 42.96 13.61 -51.32
C ASN A 2 43.38 12.38 -50.49
N GLY A 3 44.51 11.74 -50.81
CA GLY A 3 45.01 10.57 -50.06
C GLY A 3 45.43 10.89 -48.63
N ILE A 4 46.08 12.05 -48.40
CA ILE A 4 46.53 12.48 -47.07
C ILE A 4 45.33 12.82 -46.18
N LEU A 5 44.30 13.45 -46.73
CA LEU A 5 43.07 13.75 -45.99
C LEU A 5 42.32 12.46 -45.60
N LYS A 6 42.31 11.45 -46.47
CA LYS A 6 41.76 10.14 -46.14
C LYS A 6 42.55 9.49 -44.99
N GLU A 7 43.88 9.52 -45.08
CA GLU A 7 44.74 8.94 -44.04
C GLU A 7 44.60 9.65 -42.69
N MET A 8 44.53 10.99 -42.66
CA MET A 8 44.28 11.73 -41.43
C MET A 8 42.90 11.43 -40.83
N ARG A 9 41.88 11.25 -41.67
CA ARG A 9 40.54 10.87 -41.20
C ARG A 9 40.56 9.48 -40.59
N ASP A 10 41.14 8.50 -41.29
CA ASP A 10 41.18 7.11 -40.86
C ASP A 10 41.90 7.00 -39.50
N LYS A 11 43.04 7.69 -39.33
CA LYS A 11 43.77 7.78 -38.05
C LYS A 11 42.95 8.44 -36.93
N THR A 12 42.24 9.54 -37.24
CA THR A 12 41.35 10.19 -36.25
C THR A 12 40.23 9.26 -35.81
N THR A 13 39.63 8.49 -36.73
CA THR A 13 38.58 7.53 -36.39
C THR A 13 39.10 6.37 -35.56
N GLU A 14 40.31 5.87 -35.85
CA GLU A 14 40.93 4.80 -35.07
C GLU A 14 41.18 5.23 -33.62
N LEU A 15 41.59 6.48 -33.39
CA LEU A 15 41.80 7.03 -32.04
C LEU A 15 40.49 7.35 -31.31
N LEU A 16 39.43 7.75 -32.03
CA LEU A 16 38.14 8.11 -31.44
C LEU A 16 37.27 6.89 -31.10
N ASN A 17 37.41 5.81 -31.87
CA ASN A 17 36.58 4.61 -31.78
C ASN A 17 36.62 3.93 -30.38
N PRO A 18 37.79 3.74 -29.73
CA PRO A 18 37.86 3.19 -28.37
C PRO A 18 37.19 4.07 -27.32
N HIS A 19 37.23 5.40 -27.48
CA HIS A 19 36.59 6.33 -26.56
C HIS A 19 35.06 6.26 -26.68
N GLN A 20 34.52 6.17 -27.89
CA GLN A 20 33.08 6.10 -28.14
C GLN A 20 32.46 4.76 -27.71
N HIS A 21 33.20 3.65 -27.86
CA HIS A 21 32.69 2.31 -27.56
C HIS A 21 33.14 1.76 -26.20
N GLY A 22 34.19 2.32 -25.61
CA GLY A 22 34.69 1.92 -24.29
C GLY A 22 33.76 2.34 -23.15
N HIS A 23 33.11 3.50 -23.27
CA HIS A 23 32.23 4.01 -22.22
C HIS A 23 30.99 3.12 -21.98
N PRO A 24 30.20 2.74 -23.01
CA PRO A 24 29.07 1.83 -22.81
C PRO A 24 29.47 0.45 -22.29
N VAL A 25 30.63 -0.08 -22.72
CA VAL A 25 31.14 -1.39 -22.27
C VAL A 25 31.58 -1.33 -20.81
N ALA A 26 32.31 -0.27 -20.41
CA ALA A 26 32.75 -0.09 -19.03
C ALA A 26 31.57 0.11 -18.08
N LEU A 27 30.57 0.90 -18.48
CA LEU A 27 29.37 1.10 -17.67
C LEU A 27 28.58 -0.20 -17.49
N LYS A 28 28.42 -0.98 -18.56
CA LYS A 28 27.75 -2.28 -18.46
C LYS A 28 28.48 -3.20 -17.48
N ARG A 29 29.82 -3.29 -17.59
CA ARG A 29 30.62 -4.10 -16.67
C ARG A 29 30.52 -3.62 -15.23
N PHE A 30 30.50 -2.31 -15.00
CA PHE A 30 30.30 -1.76 -13.67
C PHE A 30 28.95 -2.18 -13.07
N ILE A 31 27.86 -2.13 -13.84
CA ILE A 31 26.54 -2.56 -13.37
C ILE A 31 26.52 -4.06 -13.07
N ASP A 32 27.10 -4.87 -13.95
CA ASP A 32 27.20 -6.32 -13.75
C ASP A 32 28.05 -6.65 -12.50
N ASP A 33 29.19 -5.99 -12.33
CA ASP A 33 30.07 -6.16 -11.18
C ASP A 33 29.38 -5.71 -9.87
N MET A 34 28.61 -4.62 -9.90
CA MET A 34 27.81 -4.17 -8.75
C MET A 34 26.71 -5.17 -8.37
N ALA A 35 26.04 -5.76 -9.36
CA ALA A 35 25.02 -6.77 -9.10
C ALA A 35 25.62 -8.00 -8.40
N VAL A 36 26.75 -8.51 -8.90
CA VAL A 36 27.39 -9.69 -8.33
C VAL A 36 28.07 -9.39 -6.99
N GLU A 37 28.95 -8.40 -6.94
CA GLU A 37 29.82 -8.16 -5.78
C GLU A 37 29.11 -7.48 -4.61
N VAL A 38 28.06 -6.70 -4.87
CA VAL A 38 27.33 -5.97 -3.82
C VAL A 38 26.01 -6.63 -3.51
N ILE A 39 25.15 -6.83 -4.52
CA ILE A 39 23.81 -7.37 -4.27
C ILE A 39 23.91 -8.84 -3.89
N GLU A 40 24.51 -9.68 -4.73
CA GLU A 40 24.56 -11.12 -4.46
C GLU A 40 25.53 -11.44 -3.30
N ALA A 41 26.77 -10.97 -3.38
CA ALA A 41 27.79 -11.39 -2.41
C ALA A 41 27.62 -10.74 -1.03
N LYS A 42 27.04 -9.54 -0.91
CA LYS A 42 26.86 -8.86 0.39
C LYS A 42 25.43 -8.90 0.86
N LEU A 43 24.48 -8.44 0.06
CA LEU A 43 23.09 -8.29 0.51
C LEU A 43 22.38 -9.65 0.60
N MET A 44 22.41 -10.46 -0.45
CA MET A 44 21.74 -11.77 -0.45
C MET A 44 22.38 -12.73 0.58
N SER A 45 23.71 -12.77 0.64
CA SER A 45 24.43 -13.54 1.67
C SER A 45 24.06 -13.14 3.11
N ALA A 46 23.85 -11.86 3.37
CA ALA A 46 23.40 -11.39 4.68
C ALA A 46 21.97 -11.80 4.99
N LEU A 47 21.06 -11.72 4.00
CA LEU A 47 19.67 -12.15 4.15
C LEU A 47 19.58 -13.65 4.44
N ASP A 48 20.32 -14.47 3.71
CA ASP A 48 20.39 -15.91 3.95
C ASP A 48 20.77 -16.20 5.39
N ARG A 49 21.73 -15.46 5.95
CA ARG A 49 22.17 -15.62 7.34
C ARG A 49 21.10 -15.23 8.37
N ILE A 50 20.37 -14.13 8.11
CA ILE A 50 19.32 -13.63 9.00
C ILE A 50 18.12 -14.58 9.00
N LEU A 51 17.78 -15.12 7.83
CA LEU A 51 16.61 -15.98 7.63
C LEU A 51 16.93 -17.48 7.73
N LEU A 52 18.10 -17.85 8.26
CA LEU A 52 18.42 -19.25 8.50
C LEU A 52 17.34 -19.90 9.38
N PRO A 53 16.88 -21.13 9.06
CA PRO A 53 15.92 -21.85 9.90
C PRO A 53 16.38 -21.97 11.36
N VAL A 54 17.69 -22.11 11.57
CA VAL A 54 18.29 -22.15 12.92
C VAL A 54 18.20 -20.81 13.63
N SER A 55 18.35 -19.68 12.91
CA SER A 55 18.18 -18.34 13.47
C SER A 55 16.74 -18.10 13.88
N ILE A 56 15.78 -18.48 13.02
CA ILE A 56 14.34 -18.36 13.28
C ILE A 56 13.93 -19.24 14.47
N TYR A 57 14.41 -20.49 14.53
CA TYR A 57 14.11 -21.40 15.65
C TYR A 57 14.69 -20.92 17.00
N LYS A 58 15.82 -20.21 16.98
CA LYS A 58 16.47 -19.69 18.18
C LYS A 58 15.91 -18.33 18.63
N MET A 59 14.98 -17.74 17.89
CA MET A 59 14.31 -16.53 18.34
C MET A 59 13.51 -16.80 19.60
N LEU A 60 13.59 -15.87 20.54
CA LEU A 60 12.80 -15.91 21.76
C LEU A 60 11.32 -15.64 21.44
N ASP A 61 10.41 -16.15 22.25
CA ASP A 61 8.97 -16.01 22.03
C ASP A 61 8.52 -14.54 22.01
N ASP A 62 9.12 -13.68 22.83
CA ASP A 62 8.85 -12.24 22.83
C ASP A 62 9.32 -11.57 21.53
N GLN A 63 10.48 -11.97 21.01
CA GLN A 63 11.00 -11.48 19.75
C GLN A 63 10.13 -11.96 18.56
N ALA A 64 9.73 -13.23 18.56
CA ALA A 64 8.83 -13.79 17.56
C ALA A 64 7.45 -13.12 17.61
N ALA A 65 6.90 -12.91 18.81
CA ALA A 65 5.63 -12.22 19.02
C ALA A 65 5.69 -10.76 18.56
N ARG A 66 6.82 -10.07 18.72
CA ARG A 66 6.98 -8.70 18.22
C ARG A 66 7.07 -8.60 16.71
N ILE A 67 7.66 -9.60 16.04
CA ILE A 67 7.82 -9.60 14.58
C ILE A 67 6.57 -10.12 13.87
N ALA A 68 5.95 -11.16 14.42
CA ALA A 68 4.81 -11.84 13.82
C ALA A 68 3.45 -11.42 14.42
N GLY A 69 3.46 -10.73 15.56
CA GLY A 69 2.25 -10.25 16.21
C GLY A 69 1.65 -9.05 15.51
N GLU A 70 0.32 -8.99 15.48
CA GLU A 70 -0.42 -7.80 15.06
C GLU A 70 -0.28 -6.68 16.10
N SER A 71 -0.37 -5.43 15.64
CA SER A 71 -0.47 -4.29 16.53
C SER A 71 -1.86 -4.24 17.19
N ASP A 72 -1.95 -3.57 18.33
CA ASP A 72 -3.22 -3.37 19.04
C ASP A 72 -4.27 -2.68 18.17
N GLU A 73 -3.84 -1.70 17.37
CA GLU A 73 -4.69 -1.00 16.40
C GLU A 73 -5.30 -1.97 15.38
N ILE A 74 -4.45 -2.74 14.68
CA ILE A 74 -4.90 -3.73 13.69
C ILE A 74 -5.83 -4.77 14.32
N ARG A 75 -5.50 -5.21 15.54
CA ARG A 75 -6.33 -6.14 16.30
C ARG A 75 -7.72 -5.57 16.59
N THR A 76 -7.81 -4.34 17.09
CA THR A 76 -9.08 -3.70 17.41
C THR A 76 -9.93 -3.44 16.16
N GLU A 77 -9.31 -3.02 15.06
CA GLU A 77 -10.00 -2.83 13.78
C GLU A 77 -10.56 -4.16 13.25
N ARG A 78 -9.74 -5.22 13.26
CA ARG A 78 -10.18 -6.57 12.85
C ARG A 78 -11.36 -7.05 13.71
N GLU A 79 -11.30 -6.84 15.02
CA GLU A 79 -12.39 -7.20 15.93
C GLU A 79 -13.67 -6.40 15.65
N GLN A 80 -13.55 -5.10 15.37
CA GLN A 80 -14.68 -4.25 15.04
C GLN A 80 -15.34 -4.66 13.71
N LEU A 81 -14.53 -4.92 12.67
CA LEU A 81 -15.03 -5.41 11.39
C LEU A 81 -15.69 -6.78 11.52
N ASN A 82 -15.14 -7.67 12.34
CA ASN A 82 -15.75 -8.97 12.61
C ASN A 82 -17.12 -8.84 13.30
N LYS A 83 -17.29 -7.90 14.24
CA LYS A 83 -18.61 -7.62 14.84
C LYS A 83 -19.61 -7.13 13.80
N GLN A 84 -19.18 -6.30 12.86
CA GLN A 84 -20.03 -5.84 11.76
C GLN A 84 -20.40 -7.01 10.82
N LEU A 85 -19.46 -7.91 10.52
CA LEU A 85 -19.71 -9.12 9.75
C LEU A 85 -20.67 -10.08 10.45
N GLU A 86 -20.70 -10.12 11.78
CA GLU A 86 -21.61 -10.97 12.54
C GLU A 86 -23.07 -10.52 12.43
N VAL A 87 -23.34 -9.21 12.41
CA VAL A 87 -24.71 -8.65 12.35
C VAL A 87 -25.28 -8.55 10.93
N LEU A 88 -24.41 -8.47 9.93
CA LEU A 88 -24.79 -8.36 8.51
C LEU A 88 -25.71 -9.50 8.02
N PRO A 89 -25.46 -10.78 8.34
CA PRO A 89 -26.34 -11.89 7.99
C PRO A 89 -27.74 -11.78 8.60
N GLU A 90 -27.84 -11.32 9.84
CA GLU A 90 -29.13 -11.14 10.51
C GLU A 90 -29.93 -10.02 9.87
N TRP A 91 -29.28 -8.88 9.59
CA TRP A 91 -29.90 -7.79 8.85
C TRP A 91 -30.37 -8.24 7.47
N PHE A 92 -29.54 -9.00 6.74
CA PHE A 92 -29.90 -9.51 5.43
C PHE A 92 -31.10 -10.45 5.47
N ARG A 93 -31.16 -11.37 6.45
CA ARG A 93 -32.33 -12.24 6.67
C ARG A 93 -33.58 -11.43 6.97
N ASN A 94 -33.46 -10.39 7.79
CA ASN A 94 -34.58 -9.54 8.16
C ASN A 94 -35.12 -8.78 6.94
N VAL A 95 -34.26 -8.15 6.13
CA VAL A 95 -34.69 -7.46 4.90
C VAL A 95 -35.31 -8.44 3.90
N GLN A 96 -34.76 -9.65 3.76
CA GLN A 96 -35.32 -10.67 2.89
C GLN A 96 -36.68 -11.20 3.37
N ALA A 97 -36.94 -11.24 4.68
CA ALA A 97 -38.22 -11.61 5.24
C ALA A 97 -39.30 -10.55 4.99
N HIS A 98 -38.96 -9.27 5.14
CA HIS A 98 -39.88 -8.15 4.87
C HIS A 98 -40.17 -7.97 3.37
N SER A 99 -39.23 -8.34 2.49
CA SER A 99 -39.46 -8.36 1.04
C SER A 99 -40.43 -9.46 0.58
N LYS A 100 -40.82 -10.40 1.46
CA LYS A 100 -41.76 -11.49 1.15
C LYS A 100 -43.14 -11.28 1.78
N GLU A 101 -43.41 -10.13 2.39
CA GLU A 101 -44.74 -9.81 2.90
C GLU A 101 -45.75 -9.79 1.72
N PRO A 102 -46.83 -10.58 1.76
CA PRO A 102 -47.69 -10.75 0.60
C PRO A 102 -48.55 -9.52 0.35
N ASP A 103 -48.56 -9.04 -0.89
CA ASP A 103 -49.59 -8.20 -1.51
C ASP A 103 -50.97 -8.86 -1.44
N SER A 104 -51.54 -8.98 -0.23
CA SER A 104 -52.86 -9.55 0.01
C SER A 104 -53.79 -8.48 0.55
N LEU A 105 -54.11 -7.50 -0.30
CA LEU A 105 -55.30 -6.65 -0.15
C LEU A 105 -56.55 -7.33 -0.72
N ASP A 106 -56.84 -8.58 -0.34
CA ASP A 106 -58.00 -9.32 -0.89
C ASP A 106 -58.94 -9.92 0.16
N SER A 107 -58.87 -9.54 1.44
CA SER A 107 -59.82 -10.07 2.45
C SER A 107 -60.59 -9.06 3.30
N ILE A 108 -60.55 -7.75 2.99
CA ILE A 108 -61.36 -6.75 3.72
C ILE A 108 -62.60 -6.36 2.91
N ILE A 109 -63.35 -7.32 2.37
CA ILE A 109 -64.76 -7.12 2.04
C ILE A 109 -65.52 -8.40 2.40
N ASN A 110 -65.80 -8.61 3.68
CA ASN A 110 -67.11 -9.11 4.09
C ASN A 110 -67.33 -8.98 5.61
N SER A 111 -68.56 -8.58 5.93
CA SER A 111 -69.20 -8.63 7.24
C SER A 111 -68.97 -7.44 8.18
N ARG A 112 -69.61 -6.34 7.78
CA ARG A 112 -70.43 -5.46 8.63
C ARG A 112 -71.22 -6.25 9.69
N ASP A 113 -71.02 -5.97 10.99
CA ASP A 113 -72.08 -5.59 11.95
C ASP A 113 -71.54 -5.33 13.38
N GLY A 114 -71.97 -4.20 13.97
CA GLY A 114 -72.26 -4.00 15.41
C GLY A 114 -71.14 -3.86 16.46
N GLY A 115 -71.00 -2.66 17.05
CA GLY A 115 -70.69 -2.50 18.48
C GLY A 115 -69.65 -1.44 18.87
N GLU A 116 -70.10 -0.35 19.51
CA GLU A 116 -69.34 0.77 20.10
C GLU A 116 -68.34 0.36 21.21
N HIS A 117 -67.21 1.08 21.34
CA HIS A 117 -66.94 2.10 22.39
C HIS A 117 -65.44 2.54 22.34
N THR A 118 -65.20 3.85 22.36
CA THR A 118 -63.87 4.51 22.52
C THR A 118 -63.67 4.87 24.02
N PRO A 119 -62.64 5.63 24.49
CA PRO A 119 -61.27 5.91 24.03
C PRO A 119 -60.20 5.80 25.18
N GLY A 120 -58.91 5.88 24.85
CA GLY A 120 -57.83 6.16 25.82
C GLY A 120 -56.45 5.76 25.27
N ALA A 121 -55.80 6.62 24.48
CA ALA A 121 -54.74 7.53 24.94
C ALA A 121 -53.46 6.79 25.39
N ASN A 122 -52.39 6.85 24.58
CA ASN A 122 -51.15 7.58 24.90
C ASN A 122 -49.97 7.17 23.98
N SER A 123 -49.35 8.22 23.42
CA SER A 123 -47.92 8.44 23.11
C SER A 123 -47.20 7.52 22.12
N ASP A 124 -47.07 8.03 20.89
CA ASP A 124 -45.80 8.44 20.27
C ASP A 124 -44.53 7.70 20.75
N ALA A 125 -44.12 6.71 19.97
CA ALA A 125 -42.74 6.25 19.93
C ALA A 125 -42.21 6.53 18.52
N GLU A 126 -41.62 7.71 18.38
CA GLU A 126 -40.87 8.16 17.21
C GLU A 126 -39.69 7.19 17.00
N LEU A 127 -39.74 6.44 15.89
CA LEU A 127 -38.64 5.59 15.45
C LEU A 127 -37.52 6.49 14.89
N GLU A 128 -36.63 6.95 15.76
CA GLU A 128 -35.38 7.56 15.31
C GLU A 128 -34.48 6.48 14.68
N LEU A 129 -34.29 6.60 13.36
CA LEU A 129 -33.23 5.91 12.64
C LEU A 129 -31.87 6.42 13.12
N PRO A 130 -30.88 5.55 13.40
CA PRO A 130 -29.55 6.02 13.74
C PRO A 130 -28.92 6.73 12.54
N SER A 131 -28.59 8.01 12.77
CA SER A 131 -27.98 8.91 11.81
C SER A 131 -26.59 8.44 11.40
N VAL A 132 -26.39 8.33 10.10
CA VAL A 132 -25.12 7.99 9.45
C VAL A 132 -24.23 9.23 9.45
N SER A 133 -23.68 9.62 10.60
CA SER A 133 -22.85 10.84 10.72
C SER A 133 -21.54 10.65 11.48
N SER A 134 -21.16 9.43 11.85
CA SER A 134 -19.85 9.16 12.47
C SER A 134 -18.94 8.35 11.54
N ILE A 135 -18.75 8.84 10.31
CA ILE A 135 -17.51 8.55 9.58
C ILE A 135 -16.51 9.61 10.05
N SER A 136 -15.74 9.29 11.09
CA SER A 136 -14.54 10.10 11.39
C SER A 136 -13.51 9.85 10.30
N GLN A 137 -13.00 10.94 9.74
CA GLN A 137 -11.92 10.97 8.77
C GLN A 137 -10.65 10.30 9.33
N PRO A 138 -9.76 9.77 8.45
CA PRO A 138 -8.51 9.16 8.88
C PRO A 138 -7.65 10.19 9.61
N SER A 139 -7.24 9.89 10.83
CA SER A 139 -6.28 10.71 11.58
C SER A 139 -4.94 10.72 10.85
N GLU A 140 -4.47 11.91 10.47
CA GLU A 140 -3.09 12.13 10.03
C GLU A 140 -2.11 11.64 11.10
N LEU A 141 -1.11 10.88 10.65
CA LEU A 141 -0.01 10.37 11.47
C LEU A 141 0.74 11.54 12.13
N VAL A 142 0.52 11.73 13.43
CA VAL A 142 1.37 12.59 14.25
C VAL A 142 2.61 11.78 14.62
N TYR A 143 3.71 12.02 13.91
CA TYR A 143 5.03 11.53 14.30
C TYR A 143 5.52 12.31 15.53
N ASP A 144 5.58 11.64 16.69
CA ASP A 144 6.24 12.18 17.88
C ASP A 144 7.76 12.06 17.74
N SER A 145 8.44 13.20 17.66
CA SER A 145 9.89 13.31 17.53
C SER A 145 10.46 14.10 18.71
N THR A 146 10.75 13.41 19.82
CA THR A 146 11.67 13.89 20.86
C THR A 146 12.42 12.69 21.47
N LEU A 147 13.75 12.63 21.61
CA LEU A 147 14.90 13.47 21.27
C LEU A 147 16.17 12.60 21.47
N GLY A 148 17.23 12.88 20.71
CA GLY A 148 18.62 12.53 21.04
C GLY A 148 19.55 13.55 20.38
N PRO A 149 20.39 14.29 21.13
CA PRO A 149 21.04 15.50 20.61
C PRO A 149 22.31 15.13 19.87
N ASN A 150 22.24 14.78 18.58
CA ASN A 150 23.44 14.71 17.72
C ASN A 150 23.17 14.68 16.18
N THR A 151 21.96 14.97 15.70
CA THR A 151 21.61 14.83 14.27
C THR A 151 21.63 16.13 13.45
N GLU A 152 21.95 17.28 14.05
CA GLU A 152 21.77 18.58 13.38
C GLU A 152 22.85 18.95 12.34
N LEU A 153 23.86 18.11 12.13
CA LEU A 153 24.93 18.37 11.15
C LEU A 153 24.97 17.39 9.96
N VAL A 154 24.03 16.45 9.86
CA VAL A 154 24.01 15.44 8.77
C VAL A 154 22.77 15.55 7.87
N SER A 155 21.73 16.28 8.28
CA SER A 155 20.46 16.32 7.53
C SER A 155 20.48 17.22 6.29
N ALA A 156 21.26 18.30 6.29
CA ALA A 156 21.23 19.27 5.19
C ALA A 156 21.87 18.74 3.88
N GLU A 157 22.79 17.78 3.97
CA GLU A 157 23.54 17.26 2.81
C GLU A 157 22.91 15.98 2.24
N ILE A 158 21.99 15.35 2.97
CA ILE A 158 21.27 14.14 2.52
C ILE A 158 20.00 14.52 1.73
N GLU A 159 19.32 15.62 2.05
CA GLU A 159 18.11 16.03 1.31
C GLU A 159 18.40 16.50 -0.12
N GLU A 160 19.50 17.23 -0.34
CA GLU A 160 19.86 17.71 -1.68
C GLU A 160 20.23 16.54 -2.63
N GLY A 161 20.95 15.53 -2.12
CA GLY A 161 21.31 14.34 -2.89
C GLY A 161 20.14 13.39 -3.18
N VAL A 162 19.15 13.31 -2.29
CA VAL A 162 17.98 12.43 -2.46
C VAL A 162 17.00 12.99 -3.51
N GLN A 163 16.85 14.32 -3.60
CA GLN A 163 16.03 14.95 -4.63
C GLN A 163 16.67 14.85 -6.03
N GLU A 164 17.98 15.02 -6.15
CA GLU A 164 18.68 14.90 -7.43
C GLU A 164 18.71 13.44 -7.94
N ALA A 165 18.89 12.48 -7.05
CA ALA A 165 18.79 11.05 -7.37
C ALA A 165 17.37 10.63 -7.80
N SER A 166 16.34 11.19 -7.16
CA SER A 166 14.93 10.96 -7.52
C SER A 166 14.61 11.49 -8.93
N HIS A 167 15.01 12.73 -9.23
CA HIS A 167 14.75 13.34 -10.53
C HIS A 167 15.49 12.60 -11.67
N THR A 168 16.70 12.14 -11.41
CA THR A 168 17.51 11.37 -12.38
C THR A 168 16.95 9.97 -12.62
N MET A 169 16.50 9.26 -11.57
CA MET A 169 15.84 7.95 -11.74
C MET A 169 14.51 8.05 -12.49
N VAL A 170 13.70 9.07 -12.19
CA VAL A 170 12.44 9.34 -12.90
C VAL A 170 12.70 9.60 -14.39
N ALA A 171 13.73 10.40 -14.74
CA ALA A 171 14.08 10.68 -16.13
C ALA A 171 14.59 9.45 -16.90
N ILE A 172 15.31 8.54 -16.24
CA ILE A 172 15.86 7.33 -16.87
C ILE A 172 14.77 6.26 -17.06
N PHE A 173 13.88 6.07 -16.08
CA PHE A 173 12.93 4.96 -16.08
C PHE A 173 11.57 5.29 -16.73
N LEU A 174 11.14 6.56 -16.79
CA LEU A 174 9.86 6.91 -17.44
C LEU A 174 9.75 6.48 -18.91
N PRO A 175 10.79 6.67 -19.77
CA PRO A 175 10.72 6.21 -21.15
C PRO A 175 10.56 4.69 -21.27
N TRP A 176 11.16 3.92 -20.37
CA TRP A 176 11.04 2.47 -20.31
C TRP A 176 9.67 2.02 -19.77
N LEU A 177 9.14 2.71 -18.76
CA LEU A 177 7.83 2.45 -18.17
C LEU A 177 6.69 2.77 -19.16
N MET A 178 6.82 3.86 -19.93
CA MET A 178 5.86 4.25 -20.97
C MET A 178 5.84 3.27 -22.15
N LYS A 179 7.00 2.69 -22.52
CA LYS A 179 7.10 1.73 -23.62
C LYS A 179 6.63 0.31 -23.27
N SER A 180 6.53 0.00 -21.97
CA SER A 180 6.04 -1.30 -21.48
C SER A 180 4.51 -1.35 -21.32
N ARG A 181 3.81 -0.25 -21.62
CA ARG A 181 2.36 -0.09 -21.42
C ARG A 181 1.56 0.03 -22.73
N THR A 182 2.19 -0.22 -23.88
CA THR A 182 1.57 -0.35 -25.22
C THR A 182 1.93 -1.69 -25.82
#